data_AF-A0A4Y8CEB0-F1
#
_entry.id   AF-A0A4Y8CEB0-F1
#
_cell.length_a   1.000
_cell.length_b   1.000
_cell.length_c   1.000
_cell.angle_alpha   90.00
_cell.angle_beta   90.00
_cell.angle_gamma   90.00
#
_symmetry.space_group_name_H-M   'P 1'
#
loop_
_entity.id
_entity.type
_entity.pdbx_description
1 polymer ?
#
loop_
_entity_poly.entity_id
_entity_poly.type
_entity_poly.pdbx_seq_one_letter_code
_entity_poly.pdbx_strand_id
1 'polypeptide(L)'
;MTKLSNEELKNILEGRIKKLENSILKEDKVVNEESVKILAKHLSLGNEIPALAQRFFQIAPKTKLVWLHLCECTGCSESLLRSELPSFDELIFDFFSLEYHETLMAANGTKAEELLEHVLEEDFILAVEGGVAAIDTFFLTIGAQGESGYEILEKLAAKAKAIFAVGTCSSYGGI
;
A
#
# COMPACT_ATOMS: atom_id res chain seq x y z
N MET A 1 -19.78 -9.86 -1.23
CA MET A 1 -19.36 -8.92 -2.28
C MET A 1 -19.53 -9.59 -3.63
N THR A 2 -20.34 -9.02 -4.51
CA THR A 2 -20.48 -9.49 -5.89
C THR A 2 -19.14 -9.30 -6.60
N LYS A 3 -18.55 -10.37 -7.16
CA LYS A 3 -17.31 -10.25 -7.94
C LYS A 3 -17.63 -9.42 -9.19
N LEU A 4 -16.93 -8.31 -9.37
CA LEU A 4 -16.96 -7.56 -10.63
C LEU A 4 -16.53 -8.49 -11.76
N SER A 5 -17.27 -8.48 -12.86
CA SER A 5 -16.90 -9.16 -14.08
C SER A 5 -15.67 -8.51 -14.72
N ASN A 6 -14.94 -9.27 -15.53
CA ASN A 6 -13.80 -8.73 -16.29
C ASN A 6 -14.21 -7.55 -17.19
N GLU A 7 -15.44 -7.57 -17.71
CA GLU A 7 -15.97 -6.49 -18.53
C GLU A 7 -16.23 -5.22 -17.72
N GLU A 8 -16.76 -5.33 -16.50
CA GLU A 8 -16.92 -4.20 -15.60
C GLU A 8 -15.57 -3.61 -15.19
N LEU A 9 -14.59 -4.46 -14.87
CA LEU A 9 -13.23 -4.02 -14.53
C LEU A 9 -12.57 -3.27 -15.70
N LYS A 10 -12.72 -3.80 -16.91
CA LYS A 10 -12.25 -3.15 -18.15
C LYS A 10 -12.84 -1.75 -18.29
N ASN A 11 -14.17 -1.63 -18.21
CA ASN A 11 -14.87 -0.35 -18.32
C ASN A 11 -14.43 0.67 -17.26
N ILE A 12 -14.24 0.22 -16.01
CA ILE A 12 -13.72 1.07 -14.92
C ILE A 12 -12.31 1.57 -15.25
N LEU A 13 -11.43 0.68 -15.71
CA LEU A 13 -10.04 1.01 -15.99
C LEU A 13 -9.90 1.95 -17.18
N GLU A 14 -10.63 1.72 -18.26
CA GLU A 14 -10.70 2.63 -19.41
C GLU A 14 -11.22 4.02 -19.00
N GLY A 15 -12.25 4.07 -18.14
CA GLY A 15 -12.76 5.33 -17.60
C GLY A 15 -11.74 6.09 -16.77
N ARG A 16 -10.93 5.38 -15.97
CA ARG A 16 -9.84 5.98 -15.18
C ARG A 16 -8.71 6.51 -16.07
N ILE A 17 -8.32 5.74 -17.09
CA ILE A 17 -7.29 6.17 -18.06
C ILE A 17 -7.72 7.45 -18.76
N LYS A 18 -8.94 7.51 -19.31
CA LYS A 18 -9.46 8.71 -19.99
C LYS A 18 -9.49 9.95 -19.10
N LYS A 19 -9.80 9.77 -17.81
CA LYS A 19 -9.78 10.87 -16.82
C LYS A 19 -8.34 11.35 -16.57
N LEU A 20 -7.40 10.44 -16.41
CA LEU A 20 -5.99 10.76 -16.16
C LEU A 20 -5.32 11.41 -17.37
N GLU A 21 -5.63 10.98 -18.59
CA GLU A 21 -5.06 11.58 -19.81
C GLU A 21 -5.36 13.08 -19.96
N ASN A 22 -6.45 13.56 -19.37
CA ASN A 22 -6.84 14.96 -19.37
C ASN A 22 -6.53 15.67 -18.03
N SER A 23 -5.86 15.00 -17.10
CA SER A 23 -5.55 15.53 -15.77
C SER A 23 -4.17 16.18 -15.72
N ILE A 24 -4.03 17.19 -14.87
CA ILE A 24 -2.72 17.78 -14.51
C ILE A 24 -1.85 16.82 -13.69
N LEU A 25 -2.46 15.77 -13.11
CA LEU A 25 -1.77 14.74 -12.31
C LEU A 25 -1.14 13.64 -13.16
N LYS A 26 -1.16 13.78 -14.49
CA LYS A 26 -0.58 12.81 -15.41
C LYS A 26 0.95 12.80 -15.26
N GLU A 27 1.51 11.62 -15.02
CA GLU A 27 2.95 11.40 -14.94
C GLU A 27 3.37 10.37 -15.98
N ASP A 28 4.06 10.79 -17.04
CA ASP A 28 4.58 9.85 -18.04
C ASP A 28 5.83 9.14 -17.51
N LYS A 29 5.72 7.81 -17.33
CA LYS A 29 6.82 6.96 -16.85
C LYS A 29 6.87 5.63 -17.60
N VAL A 30 8.04 4.99 -17.56
CA VAL A 30 8.24 3.63 -18.08
C VAL A 30 7.94 2.66 -16.95
N VAL A 31 7.18 1.61 -17.24
CA VAL A 31 6.80 0.56 -16.28
C VAL A 31 7.10 -0.79 -16.90
N ASN A 32 7.64 -1.73 -16.12
CA ASN A 32 7.95 -3.08 -16.59
C ASN A 32 6.67 -3.85 -16.97
N GLU A 33 6.53 -4.19 -18.25
CA GLU A 33 5.36 -4.89 -18.79
C GLU A 33 5.19 -6.31 -18.22
N GLU A 34 6.31 -7.00 -17.93
CA GLU A 34 6.25 -8.35 -17.37
C GLU A 34 5.73 -8.33 -15.93
N SER A 35 6.17 -7.35 -15.14
CA SER A 35 5.68 -7.10 -13.78
C SER A 35 4.17 -6.91 -13.76
N VAL A 36 3.63 -6.08 -14.66
CA VAL A 36 2.17 -5.86 -14.78
C VAL A 36 1.43 -7.13 -15.22
N LYS A 37 1.96 -7.88 -16.18
CA LYS A 37 1.37 -9.17 -16.61
C LYS A 37 1.30 -10.18 -15.47
N ILE A 38 2.37 -10.28 -14.68
CA ILE A 38 2.45 -11.21 -13.55
C ILE A 38 1.48 -10.81 -12.45
N LEU A 39 1.36 -9.52 -12.13
CA LEU A 39 0.36 -9.02 -11.19
C LEU A 39 -1.06 -9.38 -11.65
N ALA A 40 -1.39 -9.11 -12.91
CA ALA A 40 -2.69 -9.45 -13.48
C ALA A 40 -2.97 -10.97 -13.43
N LYS A 41 -1.96 -11.80 -13.66
CA LYS A 41 -2.05 -13.26 -13.57
C LYS A 41 -2.29 -13.73 -12.13
N HIS A 42 -1.57 -13.21 -11.14
CA HIS A 42 -1.78 -13.55 -9.73
C HIS A 42 -3.18 -13.17 -9.24
N LEU A 43 -3.71 -12.05 -9.73
CA LEU A 43 -5.06 -11.59 -9.44
C LEU A 43 -6.13 -12.30 -10.29
N SER A 44 -5.74 -13.24 -11.15
CA SER A 44 -6.64 -13.99 -12.05
C SER A 44 -7.51 -13.07 -12.93
N LEU A 45 -6.94 -11.95 -13.38
CA LEU A 45 -7.63 -10.97 -14.23
C LEU A 45 -7.66 -11.44 -15.69
N GLY A 46 -8.68 -11.01 -16.44
CA GLY A 46 -8.82 -11.36 -17.86
C GLY A 46 -7.68 -10.83 -18.75
N ASN A 47 -7.44 -11.49 -19.88
CA ASN A 47 -6.32 -11.22 -20.80
C ASN A 47 -6.25 -9.80 -21.37
N GLU A 48 -7.36 -9.05 -21.34
CA GLU A 48 -7.38 -7.66 -21.84
C GLU A 48 -6.95 -6.63 -20.78
N ILE A 49 -6.97 -7.00 -19.50
CA ILE A 49 -6.61 -6.12 -18.39
C ILE A 49 -5.12 -5.77 -18.37
N PRO A 50 -4.15 -6.67 -18.62
CA PRO A 50 -2.72 -6.33 -18.58
C PRO A 50 -2.34 -5.12 -19.44
N ALA A 51 -2.84 -5.02 -20.67
CA ALA A 51 -2.51 -3.90 -21.55
C ALA A 51 -3.08 -2.56 -21.05
N LEU A 52 -4.31 -2.59 -20.52
CA LEU A 52 -4.94 -1.42 -19.91
C LEU A 52 -4.27 -1.02 -18.59
N ALA A 53 -3.91 -2.00 -17.76
CA ALA A 53 -3.20 -1.79 -16.51
C ALA A 53 -1.82 -1.19 -16.77
N GLN A 54 -1.11 -1.71 -17.77
CA GLN A 54 0.16 -1.15 -18.23
C GLN A 54 0.00 0.32 -18.59
N ARG A 55 -0.98 0.65 -19.44
CA ARG A 55 -1.25 2.04 -19.83
C ARG A 55 -1.60 2.91 -18.64
N PHE A 56 -2.41 2.40 -17.71
CA PHE A 56 -2.77 3.12 -16.49
C PHE A 56 -1.54 3.44 -15.65
N PHE A 57 -0.69 2.45 -15.36
CA PHE A 57 0.51 2.67 -14.55
C PHE A 57 1.53 3.59 -15.24
N GLN A 58 1.59 3.64 -16.57
CA GLN A 58 2.46 4.57 -17.30
C GLN A 58 2.07 6.05 -17.18
N ILE A 59 0.84 6.35 -16.75
CA ILE A 59 0.32 7.73 -16.67
C ILE A 59 -0.18 8.13 -15.29
N ALA A 60 -0.45 7.15 -14.43
CA ALA A 60 -1.01 7.38 -13.11
C ALA A 60 0.08 7.80 -12.11
N PRO A 61 -0.19 8.77 -11.23
CA PRO A 61 0.69 9.05 -10.11
C PRO A 61 0.78 7.82 -9.21
N LYS A 62 1.88 7.71 -8.47
CA LYS A 62 2.09 6.59 -7.55
C LYS A 62 1.04 6.57 -6.46
N THR A 63 0.61 5.37 -6.09
CA THR A 63 -0.32 5.20 -4.98
C THR A 63 0.43 5.38 -3.66
N LYS A 64 0.00 6.30 -2.81
CA LYS A 64 0.60 6.48 -1.48
C LYS A 64 0.32 5.28 -0.59
N LEU A 65 1.36 4.76 0.04
CA LEU A 65 1.34 3.58 0.89
C LEU A 65 1.91 3.93 2.26
N VAL A 66 1.12 3.66 3.29
CA VAL A 66 1.55 3.63 4.69
C VAL A 66 1.72 2.17 5.09
N TRP A 67 2.90 1.80 5.57
CA TRP A 67 3.18 0.49 6.14
C TRP A 67 3.35 0.62 7.66
N LEU A 68 2.32 0.23 8.40
CA LEU A 68 2.30 0.31 9.86
C LEU A 68 2.74 -1.02 10.46
N HIS A 69 3.75 -0.97 11.33
CA HIS A 69 4.15 -2.11 12.16
C HIS A 69 3.39 -2.08 13.49
N LEU A 70 2.88 -3.23 13.89
CA LEU A 70 2.28 -3.48 15.19
C LEU A 70 3.06 -4.56 15.95
N CYS A 71 2.41 -5.46 16.70
CA CYS A 71 3.09 -6.57 17.35
C CYS A 71 3.54 -7.59 16.28
N GLU A 72 4.83 -7.57 15.95
CA GLU A 72 5.37 -8.21 14.75
C GLU A 72 6.80 -8.76 14.95
N CYS A 73 7.34 -9.37 13.89
CA CYS A 73 8.69 -9.93 13.85
C CYS A 73 9.50 -9.46 12.63
N THR A 74 8.99 -8.48 11.88
CA THR A 74 9.56 -7.89 10.66
C THR A 74 9.72 -8.86 9.49
N GLY A 75 9.21 -10.09 9.64
CA GLY A 75 9.30 -11.12 8.61
C GLY A 75 8.47 -10.82 7.36
N CYS A 76 7.39 -10.04 7.44
CA CYS A 76 6.60 -9.69 6.25
C CYS A 76 7.30 -8.59 5.46
N SER A 77 7.92 -7.62 6.13
CA SER A 77 8.82 -6.65 5.51
C SER A 77 10.01 -7.31 4.82
N GLU A 78 10.68 -8.25 5.50
CA GLU A 78 11.77 -9.03 4.88
C GLU A 78 11.28 -9.84 3.66
N SER A 79 10.06 -10.38 3.71
CA SER A 79 9.46 -11.05 2.56
C SER A 79 9.20 -10.09 1.40
N LEU A 80 8.74 -8.86 1.68
CA LEU A 80 8.52 -7.82 0.66
C LEU A 80 9.84 -7.43 -0.03
N LEU A 81 10.91 -7.24 0.74
CA LEU A 81 12.24 -6.90 0.23
C LEU A 81 12.85 -8.00 -0.66
N ARG A 82 12.33 -9.22 -0.58
CA ARG A 82 12.74 -10.36 -1.41
C ARG A 82 11.86 -10.57 -2.65
N SER A 83 10.94 -9.65 -2.93
CA SER A 83 10.14 -9.71 -4.16
C SER A 83 11.02 -9.65 -5.39
N GLU A 84 10.82 -10.57 -6.33
CA GLU A 84 11.59 -10.68 -7.57
C GLU A 84 10.90 -9.95 -8.73
N LEU A 85 9.58 -10.14 -8.90
CA LEU A 85 8.86 -9.61 -10.04
C LEU A 85 7.38 -9.31 -9.71
N PRO A 86 7.01 -8.03 -9.49
CA PRO A 86 7.87 -6.85 -9.53
C PRO A 86 8.95 -6.88 -8.42
N SER A 87 10.14 -6.35 -8.71
CA SER A 87 11.18 -6.21 -7.68
C SER A 87 10.82 -5.11 -6.67
N PHE A 88 11.47 -5.09 -5.50
CA PHE A 88 11.18 -4.06 -4.50
C PHE A 88 11.41 -2.63 -5.01
N ASP A 89 12.46 -2.40 -5.79
CA ASP A 89 12.72 -1.09 -6.41
C ASP A 89 11.63 -0.72 -7.43
N GLU A 90 11.18 -1.65 -8.28
CA GLU A 90 10.03 -1.41 -9.17
C GLU A 90 8.78 -1.02 -8.37
N LEU A 91 8.48 -1.74 -7.28
CA LEU A 91 7.32 -1.43 -6.42
C LEU A 91 7.33 0.00 -5.90
N ILE A 92 8.47 0.50 -5.41
CA ILE A 92 8.57 1.84 -4.79
C ILE A 92 8.83 2.97 -5.82
N PHE A 93 9.42 2.66 -6.97
CA PHE A 93 9.70 3.68 -7.97
C PHE A 93 8.60 3.83 -9.02
N ASP A 94 7.83 2.76 -9.31
CA ASP A 94 6.83 2.79 -10.38
C ASP A 94 5.38 2.78 -9.85
N PHE A 95 5.10 2.00 -8.80
CA PHE A 95 3.72 1.71 -8.37
C PHE A 95 3.30 2.49 -7.12
N PHE A 96 4.14 2.49 -6.09
CA PHE A 96 3.81 3.03 -4.77
C PHE A 96 4.75 4.14 -4.34
N SER A 97 4.21 5.14 -3.64
CA SER A 97 5.02 6.10 -2.88
C SER A 97 4.98 5.66 -1.43
N LEU A 98 6.11 5.23 -0.87
CA LEU A 98 6.20 4.77 0.51
C LEU A 98 6.31 5.97 1.44
N GLU A 99 5.18 6.38 2.02
CA GLU A 99 5.11 7.59 2.84
C GLU A 99 5.56 7.33 4.29
N TYR A 100 5.35 6.10 4.78
CA TYR A 100 5.74 5.67 6.12
C TYR A 100 6.08 4.18 6.13
N HIS A 101 7.25 3.84 6.69
CA HIS A 101 7.70 2.47 6.93
C HIS A 101 8.90 2.52 7.87
N GLU A 102 8.72 2.11 9.12
CA GLU A 102 9.70 2.35 10.21
C GLU A 102 11.06 1.73 9.95
N THR A 103 11.10 0.55 9.32
CA THR A 103 12.35 -0.13 8.96
C THR A 103 13.15 0.55 7.84
N LEU A 104 12.48 1.29 6.94
CA LEU A 104 13.08 1.78 5.68
C LEU A 104 13.18 3.30 5.57
N MET A 105 12.34 4.03 6.31
CA MET A 105 12.26 5.48 6.23
C MET A 105 13.51 6.17 6.81
N ALA A 106 13.90 7.30 6.23
CA ALA A 106 15.02 8.10 6.73
C ALA A 106 14.63 8.97 7.95
N ALA A 107 13.37 9.40 8.03
CA ALA A 107 12.87 10.19 9.15
C ALA A 107 12.76 9.34 10.42
N ASN A 108 12.97 9.95 11.58
CA ASN A 108 12.94 9.28 12.88
C ASN A 108 12.50 10.26 13.97
N GLY A 109 12.13 9.72 15.14
CA GLY A 109 11.63 10.51 16.25
C GLY A 109 10.42 11.36 15.84
N THR A 110 10.41 12.63 16.24
CA THR A 110 9.28 13.54 15.97
C THR A 110 9.01 13.75 14.48
N LYS A 111 10.04 13.64 13.63
CA LYS A 111 9.84 13.75 12.16
C LYS A 111 9.06 12.58 11.59
N ALA A 112 9.16 11.40 12.19
CA ALA A 112 8.36 10.24 11.78
C ALA A 112 6.88 10.45 12.16
N GLU A 113 6.63 11.04 13.33
CA GLU A 113 5.28 11.41 13.78
C GLU A 113 4.67 12.50 12.88
N GLU A 114 5.43 13.53 12.54
CA GLU A 114 5.01 14.59 11.60
C GLU A 114 4.60 14.01 10.22
N LEU A 115 5.33 12.99 9.73
CA LEU A 115 4.98 12.33 8.46
C LEU A 115 3.63 11.62 8.55
N LEU A 116 3.32 10.93 9.65
CA LEU A 116 2.01 10.29 9.83
C LEU A 116 0.89 11.33 9.82
N GLU A 117 1.07 12.46 10.51
CA GLU A 117 0.08 13.55 10.52
C GLU A 117 -0.13 14.14 9.12
N HIS A 118 0.94 14.34 8.34
CA HIS A 118 0.82 14.80 6.96
C HIS A 118 0.08 13.81 6.06
N VAL A 119 0.32 12.50 6.22
CA VAL A 119 -0.35 11.49 5.39
C VAL A 119 -1.86 11.41 5.66
N LEU A 120 -2.32 11.76 6.87
CA LEU A 120 -3.75 11.80 7.20
C LEU A 120 -4.53 12.85 6.39
N GLU A 121 -3.85 13.83 5.80
CA GLU A 121 -4.44 14.86 4.94
C GLU A 121 -4.57 14.41 3.47
N GLU A 122 -4.04 13.24 3.12
CA GLU A 122 -3.93 12.75 1.74
C GLU A 122 -4.67 11.43 1.49
N ASP A 123 -4.79 11.04 0.23
CA ASP A 123 -5.34 9.75 -0.17
C ASP A 123 -4.23 8.68 -0.12
N PHE A 124 -4.37 7.69 0.77
CA PHE A 124 -3.41 6.59 0.91
C PHE A 124 -4.09 5.22 1.07
N ILE A 125 -3.32 4.15 0.84
CA ILE A 125 -3.65 2.80 1.28
C ILE A 125 -2.80 2.43 2.50
N LEU A 126 -3.36 1.61 3.38
CA LEU A 126 -2.70 1.16 4.60
C LEU A 126 -2.36 -0.33 4.49
N ALA A 127 -1.10 -0.67 4.66
CA ALA A 127 -0.64 -2.03 4.93
C ALA A 127 -0.33 -2.15 6.42
N VAL A 128 -0.84 -3.21 7.06
CA VAL A 128 -0.65 -3.49 8.48
C VAL A 128 0.15 -4.79 8.63
N GLU A 129 1.36 -4.68 9.15
CA GLU A 129 2.20 -5.80 9.56
C GLU A 129 2.14 -5.93 11.08
N GLY A 130 1.72 -7.09 11.60
CA GLY A 130 1.62 -7.32 13.05
C GLY A 130 0.21 -7.26 13.62
N GLY A 131 0.05 -7.86 14.80
CA GLY A 131 -1.22 -7.90 15.54
C GLY A 131 -1.42 -6.70 16.46
N VAL A 132 -2.66 -6.40 16.82
CA VAL A 132 -3.00 -5.41 17.84
C VAL A 132 -2.86 -6.04 19.22
N ALA A 133 -2.24 -5.32 20.17
CA ALA A 133 -2.19 -5.75 21.57
C ALA A 133 -3.59 -5.74 22.20
N ALA A 134 -4.21 -6.92 22.30
CA ALA A 134 -5.63 -7.06 22.69
C ALA A 134 -5.91 -6.95 24.19
N ILE A 135 -4.90 -7.19 25.04
CA ILE A 135 -5.06 -7.17 26.51
C ILE A 135 -4.90 -5.74 27.05
N ASP A 136 -3.82 -5.08 26.63
CA ASP A 136 -3.50 -3.70 26.99
C ASP A 136 -2.87 -3.04 25.76
N THR A 137 -3.45 -1.95 25.30
CA THR A 137 -2.99 -1.25 24.09
C THR A 137 -1.59 -0.68 24.28
N PHE A 138 -1.16 -0.39 25.52
CA PHE A 138 0.17 0.14 25.83
C PHE A 138 1.28 -0.91 25.82
N PHE A 139 0.98 -2.20 25.60
CA PHE A 139 2.03 -3.21 25.34
C PHE A 139 2.78 -2.95 24.03
N LEU A 140 2.23 -2.11 23.15
CA LEU A 140 2.96 -1.51 22.05
C LEU A 140 2.72 0.00 22.07
N THR A 141 3.78 0.76 22.26
CA THR A 141 3.79 2.21 22.09
C THR A 141 4.77 2.59 21.00
N ILE A 142 4.41 3.59 20.20
CA ILE A 142 5.18 4.05 19.04
C ILE A 142 5.32 5.57 19.14
N GLY A 143 6.45 6.09 18.64
CA GLY A 143 6.73 7.52 18.63
C GLY A 143 7.26 8.07 19.94
N ALA A 144 7.65 9.35 19.92
CA ALA A 144 8.16 10.08 21.06
C ALA A 144 7.06 10.40 22.09
N GLN A 145 5.81 10.51 21.64
CA GLN A 145 4.65 10.73 22.53
C GLN A 145 4.18 9.44 23.22
N GLY A 146 4.66 8.27 22.78
CA GLY A 146 4.28 6.98 23.34
C GLY A 146 2.82 6.63 23.08
N GLU A 147 2.29 6.99 21.91
CA GLU A 147 0.94 6.61 21.50
C GLU A 147 0.85 5.09 21.34
N SER A 148 -0.28 4.50 21.72
CA SER A 148 -0.45 3.06 21.52
C SER A 148 -0.55 2.72 20.03
N GLY A 149 0.00 1.58 19.64
CA GLY A 149 -0.13 1.10 18.25
C GLY A 149 -1.59 0.94 17.81
N TYR A 150 -2.49 0.67 18.76
CA TYR A 150 -3.94 0.65 18.51
C TYR A 150 -4.50 2.02 18.11
N GLU A 151 -4.15 3.09 18.84
CA GLU A 151 -4.62 4.45 18.55
C GLU A 151 -4.11 4.91 17.18
N ILE A 152 -2.85 4.65 16.85
CA ILE A 152 -2.26 4.97 15.54
C ILE A 152 -2.99 4.20 14.42
N LEU A 153 -3.23 2.90 14.63
CA LEU A 153 -3.99 2.08 13.68
C LEU A 153 -5.41 2.66 13.48
N GLU A 154 -6.11 3.03 14.54
CA GLU A 154 -7.48 3.55 14.45
C GLU A 154 -7.53 4.86 13.65
N LYS A 155 -6.58 5.79 13.93
CA LYS A 155 -6.43 7.05 13.19
C LYS A 155 -6.21 6.82 11.70
N LEU A 156 -5.26 5.95 11.33
CA LEU A 156 -4.93 5.66 9.93
C LEU A 156 -6.05 4.89 9.23
N ALA A 157 -6.62 3.88 9.88
CA ALA A 157 -7.67 3.04 9.33
C ALA A 157 -8.94 3.84 9.02
N ALA A 158 -9.26 4.86 9.81
CA ALA A 158 -10.41 5.74 9.57
C ALA A 158 -10.29 6.58 8.28
N LYS A 159 -9.08 6.77 7.75
CA LYS A 159 -8.79 7.60 6.56
C LYS A 159 -8.38 6.80 5.32
N ALA A 160 -7.79 5.62 5.51
CA ALA A 160 -7.28 4.80 4.42
C ALA A 160 -8.36 4.43 3.39
N LYS A 161 -8.02 4.48 2.09
CA LYS A 161 -8.92 4.04 1.01
C LYS A 161 -9.11 2.53 0.96
N ALA A 162 -8.09 1.81 1.42
CA ALA A 162 -8.08 0.36 1.54
C ALA A 162 -7.07 -0.03 2.62
N ILE A 163 -7.34 -1.14 3.31
CA ILE A 163 -6.49 -1.68 4.37
C ILE A 163 -6.13 -3.12 3.98
N PHE A 164 -4.84 -3.43 4.02
CA PHE A 164 -4.29 -4.76 3.77
C PHE A 164 -3.67 -5.29 5.05
N ALA A 165 -4.20 -6.41 5.56
CA ALA A 165 -3.55 -7.17 6.61
C ALA A 165 -2.42 -8.01 5.99
N VAL A 166 -1.18 -7.63 6.25
CA VAL A 166 0.01 -8.32 5.73
C VAL A 166 0.52 -9.32 6.76
N GLY A 167 0.34 -10.61 6.44
CA GLY A 167 0.81 -11.73 7.26
C GLY A 167 -0.21 -12.24 8.28
N THR A 168 0.13 -13.35 8.93
CA THR A 168 -0.75 -14.04 9.88
C THR A 168 -1.02 -13.20 11.15
N CYS A 169 -0.05 -12.40 11.60
CA CYS A 169 -0.21 -11.59 12.81
C CYS A 169 -1.34 -10.57 12.68
N SER A 170 -1.37 -9.80 11.59
CA SER A 170 -2.43 -8.80 11.34
C SER A 170 -3.75 -9.43 10.88
N SER A 171 -3.68 -10.59 10.22
CA SER A 171 -4.89 -11.27 9.72
C SER A 171 -5.63 -12.07 10.80
N TYR A 172 -4.90 -12.70 11.71
CA TYR A 172 -5.45 -13.73 12.62
C TYR A 172 -4.86 -13.70 14.04
N GLY A 173 -3.99 -12.75 14.37
CA GLY A 173 -3.37 -12.60 15.70
C GLY A 173 -1.95 -13.13 15.81
N GLY A 174 -1.58 -14.13 14.98
CA GLY A 174 -0.19 -14.62 14.94
C GLY A 174 0.24 -15.41 16.17
N ILE A 175 1.55 -15.46 16.39
CA ILE A 175 2.21 -16.03 17.58
C ILE A 175 2.23 -15.00 18.71
#